data_AF-A0A5B9QM41-F1
#
_entry.id   AF-A0A5B9QM41-F1
#
_cell.length_a   1.000
_cell.length_b   1.000
_cell.length_c   1.000
_cell.angle_alpha   90.00
_cell.angle_beta   90.00
_cell.angle_gamma   90.00
#
_symmetry.space_group_name_H-M   'P 1'
#
loop_
_entity.id
_entity.type
_entity.pdbx_description
1 polymer ?
#
loop_
_entity_poly.entity_id
_entity_poly.type
_entity_poly.pdbx_seq_one_letter_code
_entity_poly.pdbx_strand_id
1 'polypeptide(L)'
;MLAAEPRKSRTGLYIFVACLAGVLLLCGGPLTWWFGRQSIAHRRLEEKKAELVAREMPIGDASLEVYRERLMSKDKSEQWVQILETLESDPFTQSTTGLPILGVPEDEQPFVPGQPWAHAEDVAKFLQQWSELREDLHDVTEKTEAIWTHTEFDSFATLLPYIQTSRSASRLLTLEHIDAVRRNDSDQAYHSLLALIGVSRSMEKEPLVISQLVHVATLSVALRQLKISLELDQLSDQQLLAILEQLQQIPKAGDRYRLAVAGERAMALPVFDDPSGVGEELPRAAMGSRSIDALASLEIYEQMENIETDSLDTFYDQTQKLDERISQSFDEAGPLRRFDTILTGLTTPAMGAVGKAFIRSEMETRIAKTAIGLRLYEHQHNAWPQALDELSTLDVDLGSLQPLGGKPFGFRVADGDALLWGFDMHSDATQVPDEPIDLEALDESQREASEYWLWRLKQAD
;
A
#
# COMPACT_ATOMS: atom_id res chain seq x y z
N MET A 1 -42.01 67.92 60.54
CA MET A 1 -42.13 66.67 59.74
C MET A 1 -41.02 66.69 58.70
N LEU A 2 -39.92 65.98 58.96
CA LEU A 2 -38.80 65.80 58.02
C LEU A 2 -38.74 64.30 57.72
N ALA A 3 -39.13 63.91 56.50
CA ALA A 3 -38.99 62.55 56.02
C ALA A 3 -37.57 62.37 55.48
N ALA A 4 -36.79 61.47 56.10
CA ALA A 4 -35.45 61.14 55.65
C ALA A 4 -35.53 60.15 54.47
N GLU A 5 -34.93 60.51 53.33
CA GLU A 5 -34.80 59.61 52.17
C GLU A 5 -33.93 58.38 52.51
N PRO A 6 -34.30 57.18 52.05
CA PRO A 6 -33.51 55.98 52.27
C PRO A 6 -32.22 56.02 51.42
N ARG A 7 -31.07 56.05 52.10
CA ARG A 7 -29.74 55.85 51.48
C ARG A 7 -29.72 54.49 50.77
N LYS A 8 -29.80 54.49 49.43
CA LYS A 8 -29.55 53.30 48.60
C LYS A 8 -28.14 52.76 48.91
N SER A 9 -28.09 51.55 49.47
CA SER A 9 -26.84 50.85 49.79
C SER A 9 -26.03 50.61 48.52
N ARG A 10 -24.90 51.32 48.38
CA ARG A 10 -23.94 51.12 47.27
C ARG A 10 -23.19 49.78 47.40
N THR A 11 -23.24 49.13 48.55
CA THR A 11 -22.54 47.88 48.85
C THR A 11 -23.01 46.71 47.99
N GLY A 12 -24.33 46.62 47.72
CA GLY A 12 -24.88 45.58 46.83
C GLY A 12 -24.43 45.75 45.37
N LEU A 13 -24.25 46.99 44.90
CA LEU A 13 -23.73 47.29 43.57
C LEU A 13 -22.24 46.91 43.45
N TYR A 14 -21.43 47.19 44.47
CA TYR A 14 -20.01 46.82 44.47
C TYR A 14 -19.80 45.30 44.50
N ILE A 15 -20.62 44.55 45.25
CA ILE A 15 -20.58 43.08 45.26
C ILE A 15 -21.00 42.53 43.89
N PHE A 16 -22.07 43.06 43.29
CA PHE A 16 -22.49 42.65 41.95
C PHE A 16 -21.42 42.94 40.89
N VAL A 17 -20.81 44.13 40.90
CA VAL A 17 -19.72 44.49 39.97
C VAL A 17 -18.47 43.64 40.21
N ALA A 18 -18.13 43.31 41.46
CA ALA A 18 -17.01 42.43 41.79
C ALA A 18 -17.27 40.99 41.34
N CYS A 19 -18.49 40.47 41.53
CA CYS A 19 -18.89 39.16 41.02
C CYS A 19 -18.90 39.12 39.49
N LEU A 20 -19.40 40.16 38.83
CA LEU A 20 -19.40 40.27 37.36
C LEU A 20 -17.97 40.37 36.81
N ALA A 21 -17.10 41.16 37.45
CA ALA A 21 -15.69 41.24 37.11
C ALA A 21 -14.97 39.90 37.36
N GLY A 22 -15.31 39.20 38.44
CA GLY A 22 -14.81 37.85 38.74
C GLY A 22 -15.22 36.82 37.68
N VAL A 23 -16.50 36.83 37.25
CA VAL A 23 -16.99 35.97 36.16
C VAL A 23 -16.35 36.33 34.81
N LEU A 24 -16.21 37.63 34.51
CA LEU A 24 -15.51 38.09 33.30
C LEU A 24 -14.03 37.71 33.29
N LEU A 25 -13.35 37.70 34.44
CA LEU A 25 -11.97 37.25 34.54
C LEU A 25 -11.85 35.72 34.47
N LEU A 26 -12.74 35.00 35.16
CA LEU A 26 -12.74 33.53 35.20
C LEU A 26 -13.19 32.89 33.88
N CYS A 27 -14.09 33.53 33.13
CA CYS A 27 -14.58 33.00 31.84
C CYS A 27 -13.97 33.73 30.64
N GLY A 28 -13.82 35.05 30.70
CA GLY A 28 -13.31 35.85 29.59
C GLY A 28 -11.81 35.68 29.34
N GLY A 29 -10.99 35.50 30.39
CA GLY A 29 -9.56 35.20 30.24
C GLY A 29 -9.31 33.89 29.48
N PRO A 30 -9.87 32.75 29.92
CA PRO A 30 -9.75 31.48 29.20
C PRO A 30 -10.36 31.49 27.79
N LEU A 31 -11.49 32.16 27.58
CA LEU A 31 -12.11 32.27 26.26
C LEU A 31 -11.26 33.11 25.29
N THR A 32 -10.74 34.26 25.73
CA THR A 32 -9.86 35.09 24.88
C THR A 32 -8.55 34.39 24.57
N TRP A 33 -7.98 33.66 25.53
CA TRP A 33 -6.82 32.79 25.31
C TRP A 33 -7.13 31.67 24.31
N TRP A 34 -8.27 31.00 24.44
CA TRP A 34 -8.72 29.96 23.52
C TRP A 34 -8.89 30.48 22.09
N PHE A 35 -9.62 31.58 21.91
CA PHE A 35 -9.79 32.22 20.59
C PHE A 35 -8.45 32.71 20.01
N GLY A 36 -7.55 33.21 20.85
CA GLY A 36 -6.19 33.56 20.43
C GLY A 36 -5.42 32.37 19.86
N ARG A 37 -5.46 31.20 20.56
CA ARG A 37 -4.85 29.96 20.07
C ARG A 37 -5.45 29.49 18.76
N GLN A 38 -6.77 29.47 18.66
CA GLN A 38 -7.48 29.06 17.44
C GLN A 38 -7.16 29.99 16.26
N SER A 39 -7.10 31.31 16.48
CA SER A 39 -6.77 32.28 15.43
C SER A 39 -5.33 32.13 14.92
N ILE A 40 -4.36 31.89 15.81
CA ILE A 40 -2.97 31.64 15.42
C ILE A 40 -2.87 30.33 14.61
N ALA A 41 -3.51 29.26 15.08
CA ALA A 41 -3.53 27.98 14.37
C ALA A 41 -4.18 28.09 13.00
N HIS A 42 -5.30 28.82 12.89
CA HIS A 42 -5.98 29.05 11.63
C HIS A 42 -5.08 29.76 10.61
N ARG A 43 -4.35 30.81 11.00
CA ARG A 43 -3.40 31.49 10.09
C ARG A 43 -2.32 30.55 9.56
N ARG A 44 -1.71 29.76 10.44
CA ARG A 44 -0.67 28.79 10.06
C ARG A 44 -1.23 27.67 9.18
N LEU A 45 -2.46 27.23 9.46
CA LEU A 45 -3.15 26.24 8.65
C LEU A 45 -3.36 26.74 7.22
N GLU A 46 -3.85 27.97 7.07
CA GLU A 46 -4.04 28.59 5.75
C GLU A 46 -2.71 28.82 5.02
N GLU A 47 -1.65 29.22 5.72
CA GLU A 47 -0.29 29.32 5.16
C GLU A 47 0.19 27.96 4.60
N LYS A 48 0.08 26.88 5.38
CA LYS A 48 0.47 25.53 4.93
C LYS A 48 -0.41 25.00 3.80
N LYS A 49 -1.73 25.24 3.85
CA LYS A 49 -2.63 24.89 2.73
C LYS A 49 -2.24 25.64 1.45
N ALA A 50 -1.90 26.93 1.55
CA ALA A 50 -1.45 27.72 0.42
C ALA A 50 -0.11 27.22 -0.16
N GLU A 51 0.83 26.79 0.68
CA GLU A 51 2.08 26.17 0.24
C GLU A 51 1.84 24.86 -0.53
N LEU A 52 0.93 24.01 -0.03
CA LEU A 52 0.53 22.77 -0.72
C LEU A 52 -0.10 23.05 -2.09
N VAL A 53 -1.01 24.02 -2.17
CA VAL A 53 -1.61 24.45 -3.45
C VAL A 53 -0.56 25.02 -4.40
N ALA A 54 0.41 25.79 -3.90
CA ALA A 54 1.50 26.34 -4.71
C ALA A 54 2.44 25.24 -5.25
N ARG A 55 2.53 24.10 -4.56
CA ARG A 55 3.22 22.88 -5.01
C ARG A 55 2.32 21.96 -5.86
N GLU A 56 1.10 22.40 -6.20
CA GLU A 56 0.09 21.63 -6.92
C GLU A 56 -0.32 20.30 -6.25
N MET A 57 -0.18 20.23 -4.92
CA MET A 57 -0.55 19.07 -4.12
C MET A 57 -2.04 19.11 -3.76
N PRO A 58 -2.73 17.95 -3.71
CA PRO A 58 -4.15 17.91 -3.37
C PRO A 58 -4.35 18.25 -1.89
N ILE A 59 -5.43 18.97 -1.56
CA ILE A 59 -5.78 19.40 -0.19
C ILE A 59 -7.24 19.07 0.20
N GLY A 60 -7.92 18.27 -0.61
CA GLY A 60 -9.33 17.89 -0.46
C GLY A 60 -9.83 17.12 -1.69
N ASP A 61 -11.05 16.59 -1.60
CA ASP A 61 -11.66 15.68 -2.58
C ASP A 61 -11.56 16.16 -4.03
N ALA A 62 -12.02 17.38 -4.33
CA ALA A 62 -11.99 17.92 -5.70
C ALA A 62 -10.56 18.07 -6.27
N SER A 63 -9.61 18.49 -5.42
CA SER A 63 -8.21 18.62 -5.85
C SER A 63 -7.51 17.27 -5.96
N LEU A 64 -7.97 16.26 -5.22
CA LEU A 64 -7.46 14.89 -5.29
C LEU A 64 -7.86 14.23 -6.61
N GLU A 65 -9.08 14.46 -7.09
CA GLU A 65 -9.51 13.99 -8.40
C GLU A 65 -8.66 14.62 -9.53
N VAL A 66 -8.47 15.94 -9.51
CA VAL A 66 -7.58 16.63 -10.47
C VAL A 66 -6.14 16.12 -10.37
N TYR A 67 -5.68 15.78 -9.17
CA TYR A 67 -4.36 15.18 -8.98
C TYR A 67 -4.27 13.79 -9.63
N ARG A 68 -5.28 12.93 -9.45
CA ARG A 68 -5.35 11.59 -10.09
C ARG A 68 -5.41 11.67 -11.62
N GLU A 69 -6.24 12.55 -12.17
CA GLU A 69 -6.37 12.73 -13.62
C GLU A 69 -5.06 13.10 -14.31
N ARG A 70 -4.13 13.78 -13.61
CA ARG A 70 -2.81 14.12 -14.14
C ARG A 70 -1.84 12.96 -14.16
N LEU A 71 -2.02 11.98 -13.28
CA LEU A 71 -1.09 10.87 -13.11
C LEU A 71 -1.38 9.69 -14.03
N MET A 72 -2.65 9.48 -14.38
CA MET A 72 -3.14 8.23 -14.98
C MET A 72 -3.71 8.46 -16.37
N SER A 73 -3.51 7.52 -17.29
CA SER A 73 -4.11 7.60 -18.63
C SER A 73 -5.56 7.14 -18.59
N LYS A 74 -6.39 7.75 -19.46
CA LYS A 74 -7.78 7.36 -19.69
C LYS A 74 -7.96 6.40 -20.88
N ASP A 75 -6.88 6.11 -21.62
CA ASP A 75 -6.95 5.38 -22.89
C ASP A 75 -7.56 3.98 -22.76
N LYS A 76 -7.28 3.30 -21.63
CA LYS A 76 -7.77 1.94 -21.35
C LYS A 76 -8.91 1.90 -20.31
N SER A 77 -9.39 3.05 -19.84
CA SER A 77 -10.33 3.13 -18.71
C SER A 77 -11.65 2.42 -18.97
N GLU A 78 -12.25 2.62 -20.15
CA GLU A 78 -13.55 2.02 -20.49
C GLU A 78 -13.46 0.49 -20.56
N GLN A 79 -12.45 -0.03 -21.26
CA GLN A 79 -12.19 -1.48 -21.35
C GLN A 79 -11.88 -2.08 -19.99
N TRP A 80 -11.07 -1.41 -19.18
CA TRP A 80 -10.74 -1.88 -17.83
C TRP A 80 -11.98 -1.95 -16.94
N VAL A 81 -12.82 -0.91 -16.93
CA VAL A 81 -14.07 -0.90 -16.17
C VAL A 81 -15.00 -2.03 -16.63
N GLN A 82 -15.13 -2.27 -17.93
CA GLN A 82 -15.96 -3.36 -18.46
C GLN A 82 -15.47 -4.75 -18.02
N ILE A 83 -14.15 -4.98 -18.00
CA ILE A 83 -13.54 -6.20 -17.48
C ILE A 83 -13.90 -6.38 -16.00
N LEU A 84 -13.73 -5.32 -15.20
CA LEU A 84 -14.03 -5.36 -13.76
C LEU A 84 -15.51 -5.63 -13.50
N GLU A 85 -16.41 -4.95 -14.20
CA GLU A 85 -17.86 -5.20 -14.09
C GLU A 85 -18.23 -6.64 -14.48
N THR A 86 -17.55 -7.21 -15.49
CA THR A 86 -17.74 -8.61 -15.86
C THR A 86 -17.29 -9.56 -14.76
N LEU A 87 -16.16 -9.27 -14.11
CA LEU A 87 -15.64 -10.04 -12.96
C LEU A 87 -16.55 -9.95 -11.72
N GLU A 88 -17.34 -8.89 -11.58
CA GLU A 88 -18.32 -8.73 -10.49
C GLU A 88 -19.70 -9.30 -10.83
N SER A 89 -19.92 -9.69 -12.08
CA SER A 89 -21.22 -10.17 -12.53
C SER A 89 -21.64 -11.48 -11.85
N ASP A 90 -22.95 -11.66 -11.65
CA ASP A 90 -23.52 -12.91 -11.12
C ASP A 90 -23.08 -14.15 -11.94
N PRO A 91 -23.06 -14.12 -13.30
CA PRO A 91 -22.60 -15.26 -14.08
C PRO A 91 -21.14 -15.64 -13.80
N PHE A 92 -20.25 -14.66 -13.68
CA PHE A 92 -18.84 -14.92 -13.34
C PHE A 92 -18.74 -15.52 -11.95
N THR A 93 -19.31 -14.84 -10.94
CA THR A 93 -19.26 -15.26 -9.54
C THR A 93 -19.84 -16.65 -9.32
N GLN A 94 -20.93 -17.01 -9.99
CA GLN A 94 -21.50 -18.36 -9.88
C GLN A 94 -20.57 -19.43 -10.47
N SER A 95 -19.89 -19.11 -11.58
CA SER A 95 -18.98 -20.04 -12.26
C SER A 95 -17.67 -20.30 -11.51
N THR A 96 -17.32 -19.49 -10.51
CA THR A 96 -16.10 -19.72 -9.70
C THR A 96 -16.27 -20.75 -8.58
N THR A 97 -17.51 -21.16 -8.30
CA THR A 97 -17.82 -22.05 -7.17
C THR A 97 -17.05 -23.37 -7.27
N GLY A 98 -16.29 -23.72 -6.21
CA GLY A 98 -15.53 -24.97 -6.14
C GLY A 98 -14.20 -24.96 -6.92
N LEU A 99 -13.84 -23.85 -7.58
CA LEU A 99 -12.51 -23.69 -8.18
C LEU A 99 -11.49 -23.25 -7.11
N PRO A 100 -10.25 -23.78 -7.14
CA PRO A 100 -9.18 -23.31 -6.28
C PRO A 100 -8.92 -21.82 -6.53
N ILE A 101 -8.37 -21.10 -5.54
CA ILE A 101 -8.03 -19.66 -5.57
C ILE A 101 -9.23 -18.69 -5.69
N LEU A 102 -10.23 -18.98 -6.52
CA LEU A 102 -11.41 -18.14 -6.74
C LEU A 102 -12.59 -18.53 -5.84
N GLY A 103 -12.94 -19.82 -5.79
CA GLY A 103 -14.09 -20.34 -5.04
C GLY A 103 -13.74 -21.01 -3.70
N VAL A 104 -12.45 -21.28 -3.46
CA VAL A 104 -11.86 -21.83 -2.22
C VAL A 104 -12.67 -23.01 -1.66
N PRO A 105 -12.58 -24.21 -2.28
CA PRO A 105 -13.28 -25.40 -1.79
C PRO A 105 -12.76 -25.84 -0.41
N GLU A 106 -13.59 -26.55 0.37
CA GLU A 106 -13.24 -27.02 1.73
C GLU A 106 -12.00 -27.94 1.76
N ASP A 107 -11.71 -28.66 0.66
CA ASP A 107 -10.57 -29.58 0.50
C ASP A 107 -9.57 -29.06 -0.56
N GLU A 108 -9.26 -27.76 -0.57
CA GLU A 108 -8.34 -27.18 -1.55
C GLU A 108 -6.97 -27.86 -1.53
N GLN A 109 -6.59 -28.45 -2.66
CA GLN A 109 -5.24 -28.99 -2.86
C GLN A 109 -4.39 -27.95 -3.59
N PRO A 110 -3.29 -27.47 -2.98
CA PRO A 110 -2.40 -26.55 -3.65
C PRO A 110 -1.80 -27.20 -4.89
N PHE A 111 -1.58 -26.40 -5.94
CA PHE A 111 -0.87 -26.88 -7.11
C PHE A 111 0.60 -27.14 -6.76
N VAL A 112 1.06 -28.36 -7.00
CA VAL A 112 2.48 -28.73 -6.88
C VAL A 112 2.99 -29.13 -8.27
N PRO A 113 3.96 -28.40 -8.84
CA PRO A 113 4.50 -28.72 -10.16
C PRO A 113 4.94 -30.19 -10.29
N GLY A 114 4.55 -30.82 -11.40
CA GLY A 114 4.86 -32.22 -11.69
C GLY A 114 3.98 -33.25 -10.98
N GLN A 115 3.09 -32.84 -10.06
CA GLN A 115 2.11 -33.73 -9.44
C GLN A 115 0.73 -33.63 -10.12
N PRO A 116 -0.09 -34.70 -10.09
CA PRO A 116 -1.48 -34.62 -10.55
C PRO A 116 -2.25 -33.55 -9.76
N TRP A 117 -3.03 -32.73 -10.46
CA TRP A 117 -3.85 -31.68 -9.85
C TRP A 117 -5.34 -31.98 -10.07
N ALA A 118 -6.07 -32.21 -8.98
CA ALA A 118 -7.46 -32.67 -9.02
C ALA A 118 -8.40 -31.70 -9.76
N HIS A 119 -8.09 -30.40 -9.74
CA HIS A 119 -8.92 -29.35 -10.32
C HIS A 119 -8.65 -29.07 -11.81
N ALA A 120 -7.72 -29.79 -12.44
CA ALA A 120 -7.23 -29.46 -13.78
C ALA A 120 -8.33 -29.41 -14.86
N GLU A 121 -9.27 -30.36 -14.87
CA GLU A 121 -10.35 -30.37 -15.87
C GLU A 121 -11.36 -29.23 -15.67
N ASP A 122 -11.71 -28.93 -14.43
CA ASP A 122 -12.70 -27.89 -14.12
C ASP A 122 -12.13 -26.50 -14.36
N VAL A 123 -10.85 -26.30 -14.03
CA VAL A 123 -10.12 -25.06 -14.34
C VAL A 123 -10.00 -24.87 -15.85
N ALA A 124 -9.66 -25.91 -16.62
CA ALA A 124 -9.59 -25.79 -18.08
C ALA A 124 -10.96 -25.43 -18.71
N LYS A 125 -12.06 -26.02 -18.23
CA LYS A 125 -13.42 -25.68 -18.68
C LYS A 125 -13.78 -24.23 -18.32
N PHE A 126 -13.49 -23.80 -17.10
CA PHE A 126 -13.74 -22.43 -16.64
C PHE A 126 -12.96 -21.41 -17.45
N LEU A 127 -11.66 -21.64 -17.66
CA LEU A 127 -10.80 -20.79 -18.47
C LEU A 127 -11.29 -20.71 -19.93
N GLN A 128 -11.78 -21.81 -20.49
CA GLN A 128 -12.37 -21.84 -21.83
C GLN A 128 -13.71 -21.10 -21.90
N GLN A 129 -14.53 -21.17 -20.85
CA GLN A 129 -15.80 -20.45 -20.76
C GLN A 129 -15.59 -18.93 -20.78
N TRP A 130 -14.50 -18.45 -20.18
CA TRP A 130 -14.16 -17.03 -20.05
C TRP A 130 -12.99 -16.61 -20.95
N SER A 131 -12.82 -17.25 -22.12
CA SER A 131 -11.70 -16.95 -23.02
C SER A 131 -11.71 -15.51 -23.54
N GLU A 132 -12.88 -14.97 -23.89
CA GLU A 132 -13.00 -13.56 -24.36
C GLU A 132 -12.59 -12.58 -23.25
N LEU A 133 -13.07 -12.78 -22.02
CA LEU A 133 -12.69 -11.97 -20.87
C LEU A 133 -11.18 -12.04 -20.59
N ARG A 134 -10.57 -13.22 -20.77
CA ARG A 134 -9.12 -13.38 -20.62
C ARG A 134 -8.36 -12.63 -21.70
N GLU A 135 -8.77 -12.72 -22.96
CA GLU A 135 -8.17 -11.99 -24.08
C GLU A 135 -8.22 -10.47 -23.82
N ASP A 136 -9.39 -9.95 -23.43
CA ASP A 136 -9.55 -8.54 -23.04
C ASP A 136 -8.63 -8.16 -21.87
N LEU A 137 -8.51 -9.05 -20.87
CA LEU A 137 -7.65 -8.84 -19.71
C LEU A 137 -6.16 -8.77 -20.10
N HIS A 138 -5.69 -9.63 -21.00
CA HIS A 138 -4.33 -9.56 -21.55
C HIS A 138 -4.10 -8.25 -22.31
N ASP A 139 -5.00 -7.89 -23.24
CA ASP A 139 -4.88 -6.69 -24.06
C ASP A 139 -4.82 -5.40 -23.22
N VAL A 140 -5.62 -5.36 -22.14
CA VAL A 140 -5.66 -4.20 -21.25
C VAL A 140 -4.45 -4.16 -20.31
N THR A 141 -4.06 -5.28 -19.73
CA THR A 141 -3.10 -5.28 -18.61
C THR A 141 -1.65 -5.49 -19.03
N GLU A 142 -1.36 -6.24 -20.09
CA GLU A 142 0.02 -6.47 -20.49
C GLU A 142 0.74 -5.17 -20.83
N LYS A 143 1.88 -4.96 -20.16
CA LYS A 143 2.71 -3.77 -20.31
C LYS A 143 1.97 -2.45 -20.06
N THR A 144 0.89 -2.50 -19.28
CA THR A 144 0.13 -1.30 -18.91
C THR A 144 0.88 -0.45 -17.88
N GLU A 145 0.55 0.85 -17.88
CA GLU A 145 0.79 1.73 -16.75
C GLU A 145 -0.50 1.89 -15.93
N ALA A 146 -0.51 2.82 -14.97
CA ALA A 146 -1.70 3.20 -14.23
C ALA A 146 -2.90 3.54 -15.14
N ILE A 147 -4.04 2.90 -14.87
CA ILE A 147 -5.29 3.06 -15.62
C ILE A 147 -6.26 3.86 -14.78
N TRP A 148 -6.70 5.02 -15.27
CA TRP A 148 -7.66 5.84 -14.55
C TRP A 148 -9.00 5.11 -14.41
N THR A 149 -9.61 5.19 -13.22
CA THR A 149 -10.99 4.78 -13.00
C THR A 149 -11.73 5.88 -12.26
N HIS A 150 -13.01 6.05 -12.58
CA HIS A 150 -13.83 7.06 -11.93
C HIS A 150 -13.99 6.72 -10.44
N THR A 151 -13.81 7.73 -9.59
CA THR A 151 -13.99 7.61 -8.15
C THR A 151 -14.61 8.91 -7.65
N GLU A 152 -15.74 8.81 -6.97
CA GLU A 152 -16.34 9.95 -6.29
C GLU A 152 -15.69 10.09 -4.91
N PHE A 153 -14.84 11.11 -4.77
CA PHE A 153 -14.20 11.41 -3.48
C PHE A 153 -15.17 12.09 -2.52
N ASP A 154 -15.26 11.55 -1.31
CA ASP A 154 -16.09 12.00 -0.19
C ASP A 154 -15.34 11.66 1.11
N SER A 155 -14.11 12.14 1.21
CA SER A 155 -13.23 11.88 2.35
C SER A 155 -13.20 10.39 2.74
N PHE A 156 -13.45 10.04 4.01
CA PHE A 156 -13.45 8.65 4.48
C PHE A 156 -14.70 7.84 4.08
N ALA A 157 -15.71 8.48 3.48
CA ALA A 157 -16.88 7.80 2.91
C ALA A 157 -16.65 7.37 1.45
N THR A 158 -15.49 7.68 0.86
CA THR A 158 -15.14 7.27 -0.51
C THR A 158 -15.24 5.76 -0.69
N LEU A 159 -16.01 5.35 -1.70
CA LEU A 159 -16.07 3.98 -2.17
C LEU A 159 -15.05 3.77 -3.29
N LEU A 160 -14.33 2.64 -3.21
CA LEU A 160 -13.30 2.24 -4.19
C LEU A 160 -13.71 0.93 -4.86
N PRO A 161 -14.77 0.93 -5.69
CA PRO A 161 -15.38 -0.29 -6.20
C PRO A 161 -14.37 -1.16 -6.95
N TYR A 162 -13.67 -0.55 -7.91
CA TYR A 162 -12.77 -1.24 -8.84
C TYR A 162 -11.45 -1.75 -8.23
N ILE A 163 -11.06 -1.23 -7.07
CA ILE A 163 -9.81 -1.62 -6.40
C ILE A 163 -9.93 -3.06 -5.87
N GLN A 164 -11.05 -3.43 -5.27
CA GLN A 164 -11.22 -4.80 -4.75
C GLN A 164 -11.33 -5.82 -5.89
N THR A 165 -12.01 -5.46 -6.97
CA THR A 165 -12.19 -6.30 -8.17
C THR A 165 -10.87 -6.66 -8.85
N SER A 166 -9.84 -5.81 -8.73
CA SER A 166 -8.49 -6.08 -9.23
C SER A 166 -7.88 -7.36 -8.62
N ARG A 167 -8.32 -7.76 -7.41
CA ARG A 167 -7.94 -9.05 -6.81
C ARG A 167 -8.56 -10.23 -7.56
N SER A 168 -9.79 -10.10 -8.05
CA SER A 168 -10.44 -11.13 -8.87
C SER A 168 -9.74 -11.31 -10.21
N ALA A 169 -9.32 -10.22 -10.86
CA ALA A 169 -8.50 -10.27 -12.08
C ALA A 169 -7.18 -11.02 -11.84
N SER A 170 -6.47 -10.69 -10.74
CA SER A 170 -5.23 -11.36 -10.34
C SER A 170 -5.44 -12.85 -10.06
N ARG A 171 -6.53 -13.23 -9.40
CA ARG A 171 -6.88 -14.64 -9.14
C ARG A 171 -7.19 -15.42 -10.43
N LEU A 172 -7.92 -14.83 -11.37
CA LEU A 172 -8.19 -15.43 -12.68
C LEU A 172 -6.89 -15.71 -13.45
N LEU A 173 -5.99 -14.72 -13.54
CA LEU A 173 -4.69 -14.88 -14.21
C LEU A 173 -3.76 -15.85 -13.47
N THR A 174 -3.89 -15.98 -12.14
CA THR A 174 -3.16 -16.99 -11.37
C THR A 174 -3.59 -18.40 -11.77
N LEU A 175 -4.89 -18.64 -11.93
CA LEU A 175 -5.40 -19.94 -12.40
C LEU A 175 -4.95 -20.25 -13.82
N GLU A 176 -4.99 -19.25 -14.70
CA GLU A 176 -4.48 -19.36 -16.07
C GLU A 176 -2.99 -19.72 -16.08
N HIS A 177 -2.18 -19.04 -15.28
CA HIS A 177 -0.75 -19.32 -15.16
C HIS A 177 -0.49 -20.75 -14.67
N ILE A 178 -1.17 -21.18 -13.59
CA ILE A 178 -1.04 -22.54 -13.05
C ILE A 178 -1.40 -23.59 -14.11
N ASP A 179 -2.49 -23.40 -14.85
CA ASP A 179 -2.87 -24.30 -15.93
C ASP A 179 -1.84 -24.33 -17.07
N ALA A 180 -1.27 -23.17 -17.43
CA ALA A 180 -0.21 -23.06 -18.42
C ALA A 180 1.07 -23.79 -18.00
N VAL A 181 1.55 -23.56 -16.77
CA VAL A 181 2.70 -24.26 -16.17
C VAL A 181 2.47 -25.77 -16.18
N ARG A 182 1.29 -26.23 -15.76
CA ARG A 182 0.90 -27.66 -15.74
C ARG A 182 0.93 -28.29 -17.13
N ARG A 183 0.52 -27.55 -18.17
CA ARG A 183 0.54 -28.00 -19.57
C ARG A 183 1.90 -27.83 -20.25
N ASN A 184 2.89 -27.27 -19.54
CA ASN A 184 4.18 -26.88 -20.09
C ASN A 184 4.04 -25.91 -21.28
N ASP A 185 3.09 -24.98 -21.16
CA ASP A 185 2.80 -23.91 -22.11
C ASP A 185 3.51 -22.63 -21.65
N SER A 186 4.81 -22.56 -21.96
CA SER A 186 5.69 -21.45 -21.56
C SER A 186 5.21 -20.09 -22.07
N ASP A 187 4.61 -20.04 -23.27
CA ASP A 187 4.15 -18.79 -23.86
C ASP A 187 2.95 -18.24 -23.09
N GLN A 188 1.93 -19.07 -22.82
CA GLN A 188 0.81 -18.65 -22.00
C GLN A 188 1.25 -18.30 -20.58
N ALA A 189 2.14 -19.08 -19.96
CA ALA A 189 2.65 -18.80 -18.61
C ALA A 189 3.33 -17.42 -18.54
N TYR A 190 4.14 -17.07 -19.55
CA TYR A 190 4.76 -15.76 -19.70
C TYR A 190 3.73 -14.63 -19.85
N HIS A 191 2.74 -14.78 -20.73
CA HIS A 191 1.71 -13.77 -20.92
C HIS A 191 0.86 -13.56 -19.65
N SER A 192 0.54 -14.64 -18.93
CA SER A 192 -0.14 -14.54 -17.62
C SER A 192 0.69 -13.76 -16.60
N LEU A 193 2.02 -13.93 -16.58
CA LEU A 193 2.91 -13.17 -15.68
C LEU A 193 2.93 -11.68 -16.04
N LEU A 194 3.01 -11.34 -17.32
CA LEU A 194 2.94 -9.94 -17.76
C LEU A 194 1.60 -9.29 -17.40
N ALA A 195 0.50 -10.01 -17.60
CA ALA A 195 -0.84 -9.55 -17.24
C ALA A 195 -0.97 -9.40 -15.71
N LEU A 196 -0.46 -10.33 -14.90
CA LEU A 196 -0.45 -10.24 -13.43
C LEU A 196 0.31 -9.01 -12.92
N ILE A 197 1.50 -8.77 -13.45
CA ILE A 197 2.26 -7.55 -13.16
C ILE A 197 1.45 -6.33 -13.61
N GLY A 198 0.87 -6.38 -14.80
CA GLY A 198 -0.01 -5.35 -15.35
C GLY A 198 -1.20 -4.98 -14.47
N VAL A 199 -1.88 -5.97 -13.88
CA VAL A 199 -2.98 -5.74 -12.91
C VAL A 199 -2.48 -4.96 -11.69
N SER A 200 -1.27 -5.23 -11.19
CA SER A 200 -0.70 -4.39 -10.12
C SER A 200 -0.42 -2.98 -10.64
N ARG A 201 0.19 -2.85 -11.82
CA ARG A 201 0.61 -1.58 -12.40
C ARG A 201 -0.56 -0.65 -12.75
N SER A 202 -1.73 -1.19 -13.06
CA SER A 202 -2.95 -0.39 -13.28
C SER A 202 -3.30 0.52 -12.10
N MET A 203 -2.86 0.19 -10.88
CA MET A 203 -3.08 0.97 -9.66
C MET A 203 -1.80 1.70 -9.17
N GLU A 204 -0.67 1.62 -9.87
CA GLU A 204 0.64 2.08 -9.34
C GLU A 204 0.67 3.57 -8.98
N LYS A 205 -0.21 4.37 -9.61
CA LYS A 205 -0.36 5.81 -9.37
C LYS A 205 -1.61 6.20 -8.58
N GLU A 206 -2.34 5.25 -8.00
CA GLU A 206 -3.46 5.55 -7.10
C GLU A 206 -2.95 6.17 -5.78
N PRO A 207 -3.50 7.31 -5.32
CA PRO A 207 -2.91 8.06 -4.21
C PRO A 207 -3.38 7.63 -2.82
N LEU A 208 -4.28 6.67 -2.69
CA LEU A 208 -4.77 6.21 -1.39
C LEU A 208 -3.99 4.99 -0.88
N VAL A 209 -3.78 4.90 0.43
CA VAL A 209 -3.05 3.80 1.07
C VAL A 209 -3.72 2.48 0.74
N ILE A 210 -5.05 2.39 0.84
CA ILE A 210 -5.77 1.16 0.54
C ILE A 210 -5.52 0.66 -0.88
N SER A 211 -5.55 1.55 -1.89
CA SER A 211 -5.24 1.21 -3.28
C SER A 211 -3.79 0.74 -3.44
N GLN A 212 -2.85 1.41 -2.79
CA GLN A 212 -1.44 1.02 -2.81
C GLN A 212 -1.16 -0.31 -2.10
N LEU A 213 -1.91 -0.65 -1.04
CA LEU A 213 -1.83 -1.96 -0.39
C LEU A 213 -2.42 -3.07 -1.28
N VAL A 214 -3.47 -2.79 -2.05
CA VAL A 214 -3.96 -3.75 -3.06
C VAL A 214 -2.94 -3.93 -4.17
N HIS A 215 -2.27 -2.87 -4.64
CA HIS A 215 -1.12 -3.00 -5.55
C HIS A 215 -0.02 -3.90 -4.98
N VAL A 216 0.41 -3.70 -3.71
CA VAL A 216 1.41 -4.57 -3.08
C VAL A 216 0.94 -6.02 -3.09
N ALA A 217 -0.32 -6.27 -2.73
CA ALA A 217 -0.86 -7.63 -2.68
C ALA A 217 -0.90 -8.30 -4.06
N THR A 218 -1.35 -7.60 -5.11
CA THR A 218 -1.43 -8.16 -6.47
C THR A 218 -0.04 -8.36 -7.08
N LEU A 219 0.91 -7.47 -6.82
CA LEU A 219 2.31 -7.66 -7.22
C LEU A 219 2.90 -8.89 -6.51
N SER A 220 2.66 -9.05 -5.22
CA SER A 220 3.13 -10.22 -4.46
C SER A 220 2.62 -11.53 -5.07
N VAL A 221 1.35 -11.57 -5.51
CA VAL A 221 0.78 -12.72 -6.22
C VAL A 221 1.53 -12.99 -7.53
N ALA A 222 1.80 -11.94 -8.32
CA ALA A 222 2.55 -12.05 -9.58
C ALA A 222 3.96 -12.61 -9.36
N LEU A 223 4.67 -12.12 -8.33
CA LEU A 223 6.02 -12.55 -8.01
C LEU A 223 6.07 -14.00 -7.50
N ARG A 224 5.03 -14.48 -6.82
CA ARG A 224 4.89 -15.91 -6.45
C ARG A 224 4.74 -16.79 -7.69
N GLN A 225 3.98 -16.36 -8.69
CA GLN A 225 3.87 -17.10 -9.96
C GLN A 225 5.19 -17.07 -10.73
N LEU A 226 5.87 -15.92 -10.75
CA LEU A 226 7.20 -15.80 -11.36
C LEU A 226 8.19 -16.77 -10.71
N LYS A 227 8.19 -16.90 -9.37
CA LYS A 227 9.00 -17.89 -8.66
C LYS A 227 8.79 -19.30 -9.23
N ILE A 228 7.55 -19.74 -9.40
CA ILE A 228 7.25 -21.07 -9.95
C ILE A 228 7.88 -21.25 -11.34
N SER A 229 7.68 -20.29 -12.25
CA SER A 229 8.27 -20.37 -13.60
C SER A 229 9.79 -20.34 -13.61
N LEU A 230 10.42 -19.56 -12.72
CA LEU A 230 11.88 -19.54 -12.59
C LEU A 230 12.41 -20.84 -11.97
N GLU A 231 11.73 -21.45 -11.01
CA GLU A 231 12.16 -22.72 -10.41
C GLU A 231 12.07 -23.89 -11.40
N LEU A 232 11.14 -23.80 -12.36
CA LEU A 232 10.91 -24.80 -13.41
C LEU A 232 11.65 -24.52 -14.72
N ASP A 233 12.38 -23.42 -14.81
CA ASP A 233 13.11 -23.01 -16.01
C ASP A 233 12.24 -22.89 -17.27
N GLN A 234 11.05 -22.31 -17.13
CA GLN A 234 10.05 -22.27 -18.21
C GLN A 234 10.12 -21.02 -19.10
N LEU A 235 11.04 -20.09 -18.84
CA LEU A 235 11.09 -18.78 -19.49
C LEU A 235 12.40 -18.60 -20.26
N SER A 236 12.28 -18.15 -21.51
CA SER A 236 13.43 -17.78 -22.33
C SER A 236 14.09 -16.47 -21.88
N ASP A 237 15.33 -16.22 -22.29
CA ASP A 237 16.03 -14.95 -22.04
C ASP A 237 15.20 -13.71 -22.42
N GLN A 238 14.54 -13.76 -23.59
CA GLN A 238 13.73 -12.65 -24.06
C GLN A 238 12.52 -12.39 -23.13
N GLN A 239 11.89 -13.46 -22.64
CA GLN A 239 10.77 -13.37 -21.70
C GLN A 239 11.24 -12.87 -20.33
N LEU A 240 12.37 -13.37 -19.84
CA LEU A 240 13.01 -12.92 -18.59
C LEU A 240 13.34 -11.42 -18.63
N LEU A 241 13.93 -10.95 -19.73
CA LEU A 241 14.26 -9.54 -19.93
C LEU A 241 13.00 -8.66 -20.02
N ALA A 242 11.93 -9.13 -20.67
CA ALA A 242 10.67 -8.40 -20.74
C ALA A 242 9.98 -8.29 -19.36
N ILE A 243 10.03 -9.36 -18.55
CA ILE A 243 9.51 -9.32 -17.17
C ILE A 243 10.36 -8.38 -16.31
N LEU A 244 11.69 -8.45 -16.42
CA LEU A 244 12.61 -7.58 -15.72
C LEU A 244 12.33 -6.09 -16.02
N GLU A 245 12.11 -5.77 -17.30
CA GLU A 245 11.72 -4.43 -17.72
C GLU A 245 10.44 -3.98 -17.01
N GLN A 246 9.40 -4.81 -16.97
CA GLN A 246 8.16 -4.47 -16.27
C GLN A 246 8.35 -4.26 -14.77
N LEU A 247 9.17 -5.09 -14.12
CA LEU A 247 9.49 -4.92 -12.69
C LEU A 247 10.30 -3.64 -12.43
N GLN A 248 11.12 -3.19 -13.37
CA GLN A 248 11.90 -1.96 -13.26
C GLN A 248 11.07 -0.68 -13.45
N GLN A 249 9.94 -0.77 -14.16
CA GLN A 249 9.02 0.36 -14.33
C GLN A 249 8.15 0.60 -13.09
N ILE A 250 8.11 -0.33 -12.14
CA ILE A 250 7.36 -0.16 -10.89
C ILE A 250 7.99 1.00 -10.09
N PRO A 251 7.21 2.01 -9.67
CA PRO A 251 7.74 3.12 -8.88
C PRO A 251 8.38 2.63 -7.57
N LYS A 252 9.49 3.26 -7.18
CA LYS A 252 10.23 2.90 -5.96
C LYS A 252 9.33 3.00 -4.73
N ALA A 253 9.56 2.15 -3.73
CA ALA A 253 8.83 2.15 -2.46
C ALA A 253 8.67 3.54 -1.83
N GLY A 254 9.73 4.36 -1.85
CA GLY A 254 9.70 5.71 -1.31
C GLY A 254 8.78 6.69 -2.04
N ASP A 255 8.68 6.57 -3.37
CA ASP A 255 7.82 7.44 -4.18
C ASP A 255 6.35 7.04 -4.00
N ARG A 256 6.09 5.74 -3.94
CA ARG A 256 4.76 5.19 -3.62
C ARG A 256 4.29 5.61 -2.22
N TYR A 257 5.21 5.62 -1.25
CA TYR A 257 4.94 6.12 0.09
C TYR A 257 4.52 7.59 0.10
N ARG A 258 5.29 8.46 -0.57
CA ARG A 258 4.95 9.89 -0.65
C ARG A 258 3.65 10.14 -1.40
N LEU A 259 3.39 9.38 -2.45
CA LEU A 259 2.12 9.41 -3.18
C LEU A 259 0.94 9.07 -2.26
N ALA A 260 1.06 8.00 -1.47
CA ALA A 260 0.05 7.60 -0.50
C ALA A 260 -0.17 8.66 0.59
N VAL A 261 0.92 9.19 1.17
CA VAL A 261 0.86 10.27 2.17
C VAL A 261 0.12 11.50 1.63
N ALA A 262 0.37 11.88 0.38
CA ALA A 262 -0.29 13.02 -0.25
C ALA A 262 -1.80 12.81 -0.42
N GLY A 263 -2.24 11.61 -0.83
CA GLY A 263 -3.67 11.29 -0.98
C GLY A 263 -4.39 11.19 0.34
N GLU A 264 -3.80 10.50 1.34
CA GLU A 264 -4.35 10.41 2.69
C GLU A 264 -4.50 11.79 3.34
N ARG A 265 -3.50 12.67 3.18
CA ARG A 265 -3.58 14.05 3.66
C ARG A 265 -4.73 14.82 3.00
N ALA A 266 -4.92 14.65 1.70
CA ALA A 266 -6.02 15.30 0.98
C ALA A 266 -7.40 14.75 1.42
N MET A 267 -7.50 13.45 1.66
CA MET A 267 -8.72 12.79 2.15
C MET A 267 -9.02 13.18 3.61
N ALA A 268 -8.00 13.43 4.44
CA ALA A 268 -8.18 13.75 5.85
C ALA A 268 -8.58 15.22 6.11
N LEU A 269 -8.09 16.16 5.29
CA LEU A 269 -8.29 17.59 5.54
C LEU A 269 -9.76 18.06 5.61
N PRO A 270 -10.69 17.60 4.76
CA PRO A 270 -12.09 18.04 4.81
C PRO A 270 -12.80 17.66 6.12
N VAL A 271 -12.37 16.58 6.78
CA VAL A 271 -12.98 16.09 8.04
C VAL A 271 -12.94 17.13 9.17
N PHE A 272 -11.93 18.00 9.16
CA PHE A 272 -11.79 19.03 10.19
C PHE A 272 -12.80 20.17 10.04
N ASP A 273 -13.38 20.33 8.85
CA ASP A 273 -14.45 21.28 8.55
C ASP A 273 -15.83 20.62 8.70
N ASP A 274 -16.00 19.36 8.26
CA ASP A 274 -17.20 18.55 8.53
C ASP A 274 -16.84 17.11 8.96
N PRO A 275 -16.97 16.78 10.26
CA PRO A 275 -16.63 15.46 10.78
C PRO A 275 -17.74 14.42 10.56
N SER A 276 -18.82 14.76 9.85
CA SER A 276 -20.01 13.91 9.67
C SER A 276 -19.69 12.53 9.06
N GLY A 277 -18.61 12.44 8.27
CA GLY A 277 -18.11 11.20 7.65
C GLY A 277 -17.15 10.37 8.50
N VAL A 278 -16.77 10.81 9.72
CA VAL A 278 -15.80 10.10 10.58
C VAL A 278 -16.40 9.80 11.96
N GLY A 279 -16.96 8.60 12.10
CA GLY A 279 -17.49 8.06 13.37
C GLY A 279 -18.88 8.61 13.77
N GLU A 280 -19.69 7.77 14.41
CA GLU A 280 -21.00 8.20 14.94
C GLU A 280 -20.82 9.11 16.17
N GLU A 281 -21.55 10.23 16.19
CA GLU A 281 -21.71 11.13 17.35
C GLU A 281 -20.47 11.93 17.82
N LEU A 282 -19.56 12.34 16.92
CA LEU A 282 -18.62 13.39 17.30
C LEU A 282 -19.36 14.73 17.51
N PRO A 283 -19.20 15.41 18.67
CA PRO A 283 -19.84 16.69 18.86
C PRO A 283 -19.33 17.64 17.78
N ARG A 284 -20.23 18.13 16.92
CA ARG A 284 -19.94 19.29 16.07
C ARG A 284 -19.35 20.35 16.98
N ALA A 285 -18.18 20.88 16.60
CA ALA A 285 -17.48 21.84 17.43
C ALA A 285 -18.45 22.97 17.81
N ALA A 286 -18.82 23.02 19.09
CA ALA A 286 -19.79 23.99 19.60
C ALA A 286 -19.30 25.45 19.42
N MET A 287 -18.03 25.64 19.01
CA MET A 287 -17.33 26.92 18.89
C MET A 287 -16.50 27.10 17.60
N GLY A 288 -16.87 26.50 16.45
CA GLY A 288 -16.27 26.82 15.13
C GLY A 288 -15.20 25.83 14.61
N SER A 289 -14.28 26.30 13.75
CA SER A 289 -13.31 25.44 13.03
C SER A 289 -12.31 24.74 13.96
N ARG A 290 -11.95 23.49 13.64
CA ARG A 290 -10.94 22.71 14.39
C ARG A 290 -9.52 22.98 13.90
N SER A 291 -9.15 24.26 13.81
CA SER A 291 -7.89 24.67 13.17
C SER A 291 -6.64 24.13 13.87
N ILE A 292 -6.66 23.99 15.21
CA ILE A 292 -5.56 23.38 15.96
C ILE A 292 -5.40 21.89 15.61
N ASP A 293 -6.52 21.19 15.43
CA ASP A 293 -6.57 19.76 15.11
C ASP A 293 -6.04 19.54 13.67
N ALA A 294 -6.59 20.28 12.71
CA ALA A 294 -6.16 20.24 11.31
C ALA A 294 -4.67 20.61 11.13
N LEU A 295 -4.19 21.61 11.87
CA LEU A 295 -2.78 21.99 11.83
C LEU A 295 -1.88 20.87 12.40
N ALA A 296 -2.29 20.24 13.50
CA ALA A 296 -1.55 19.11 14.07
C ALA A 296 -1.47 17.92 13.11
N SER A 297 -2.57 17.63 12.39
CA SER A 297 -2.59 16.61 11.34
C SER A 297 -1.64 16.94 10.19
N LEU A 298 -1.65 18.18 9.68
CA LEU A 298 -0.71 18.60 8.63
C LEU A 298 0.75 18.49 9.07
N GLU A 299 1.08 18.84 10.31
CA GLU A 299 2.43 18.71 10.85
C GLU A 299 2.89 17.23 10.94
N ILE A 300 1.96 16.29 11.14
CA ILE A 300 2.24 14.85 11.09
C ILE A 300 2.49 14.40 9.65
N TYR A 301 1.61 14.75 8.72
CA TYR A 301 1.79 14.40 7.31
C TYR A 301 3.08 15.00 6.72
N GLU A 302 3.44 16.23 7.08
CA GLU A 302 4.72 16.85 6.68
C GLU A 302 5.92 16.05 7.22
N GLN A 303 5.87 15.53 8.44
CA GLN A 303 6.92 14.65 8.94
C GLN A 303 7.01 13.35 8.15
N MET A 304 5.87 12.78 7.72
CA MET A 304 5.82 11.58 6.87
C MET A 304 6.39 11.87 5.47
N GLU A 305 6.03 13.00 4.84
CA GLU A 305 6.55 13.40 3.52
C GLU A 305 8.08 13.57 3.52
N ASN A 306 8.64 14.01 4.64
CA ASN A 306 10.07 14.28 4.81
C ASN A 306 10.90 13.05 5.23
N ILE A 307 10.30 11.86 5.31
CA ILE A 307 11.07 10.63 5.54
C ILE A 307 12.04 10.42 4.36
N GLU A 308 13.29 10.11 4.70
CA GLU A 308 14.33 9.71 3.78
C GLU A 308 14.09 8.26 3.35
N THR A 309 14.03 8.03 2.03
CA THR A 309 13.65 6.75 1.45
C THR A 309 14.70 6.18 0.49
N ASP A 310 15.91 6.74 0.50
CA ASP A 310 16.98 6.41 -0.45
C ASP A 310 17.51 4.98 -0.25
N SER A 311 17.54 4.51 1.00
CA SER A 311 17.86 3.12 1.36
C SER A 311 16.70 2.48 2.12
N LEU A 312 16.55 1.16 2.02
CA LEU A 312 15.52 0.44 2.76
C LEU A 312 15.77 0.48 4.28
N ASP A 313 17.04 0.46 4.70
CA ASP A 313 17.42 0.57 6.11
C ASP A 313 17.01 1.91 6.72
N THR A 314 17.35 3.02 6.04
CA THR A 314 16.95 4.37 6.48
C THR A 314 15.43 4.51 6.46
N PHE A 315 14.77 4.02 5.41
CA PHE A 315 13.32 4.11 5.28
C PHE A 315 12.61 3.34 6.41
N TYR A 316 13.06 2.12 6.71
CA TYR A 316 12.54 1.31 7.81
C TYR A 316 12.72 2.03 9.15
N ASP A 317 13.95 2.43 9.49
CA ASP A 317 14.27 3.05 10.77
C ASP A 317 13.50 4.36 10.99
N GLN A 318 13.44 5.24 9.98
CA GLN A 318 12.74 6.52 10.10
C GLN A 318 11.22 6.36 10.21
N THR A 319 10.62 5.44 9.45
CA THR A 319 9.17 5.17 9.57
C THR A 319 8.81 4.61 10.94
N GLN A 320 9.58 3.66 11.47
CA GLN A 320 9.33 3.12 12.82
C GLN A 320 9.47 4.19 13.91
N LYS A 321 10.55 4.98 13.87
CA LYS A 321 10.76 6.07 14.83
C LYS A 321 9.69 7.13 14.78
N LEU A 322 9.15 7.44 13.60
CA LEU A 322 8.05 8.39 13.47
C LEU A 322 6.75 7.83 14.06
N ASP A 323 6.43 6.57 13.76
CA ASP A 323 5.23 5.90 14.26
C ASP A 323 5.25 5.81 15.80
N GLU A 324 6.38 5.37 16.38
CA GLU A 324 6.58 5.34 17.83
C GLU A 324 6.41 6.72 18.48
N ARG A 325 6.97 7.77 17.85
CA ARG A 325 6.85 9.15 18.35
C ARG A 325 5.41 9.64 18.30
N ILE A 326 4.68 9.35 17.22
CA ILE A 326 3.28 9.73 17.07
C ILE A 326 2.44 9.03 18.14
N SER A 327 2.58 7.71 18.30
CA SER A 327 1.86 6.94 19.33
C SER A 327 2.15 7.45 20.74
N GLN A 328 3.43 7.64 21.10
CA GLN A 328 3.82 8.22 22.39
C GLN A 328 3.20 9.60 22.61
N SER A 329 3.17 10.45 21.57
CA SER A 329 2.59 11.79 21.68
C SER A 329 1.10 11.79 21.99
N PHE A 330 0.35 10.78 21.54
CA PHE A 330 -1.07 10.61 21.84
C PHE A 330 -1.29 10.00 23.24
N ASP A 331 -0.49 9.01 23.62
CA ASP A 331 -0.58 8.34 24.91
C ASP A 331 -0.29 9.30 26.06
N GLU A 332 0.77 10.11 25.94
CA GLU A 332 1.22 11.06 26.96
C GLU A 332 0.47 12.40 26.93
N ALA A 333 -0.43 12.61 25.95
CA ALA A 333 -1.15 13.86 25.80
C ALA A 333 -2.03 14.17 27.03
N GLY A 334 -1.88 15.37 27.60
CA GLY A 334 -2.78 15.89 28.63
C GLY A 334 -4.20 16.15 28.10
N PRO A 335 -5.20 16.38 28.98
CA PRO A 335 -6.62 16.48 28.59
C PRO A 335 -6.91 17.52 27.50
N LEU A 336 -6.24 18.68 27.59
CA LEU A 336 -6.38 19.75 26.61
C LEU A 336 -5.86 19.35 25.22
N ARG A 337 -4.68 18.70 25.15
CA ARG A 337 -4.09 18.27 23.88
C ARG A 337 -4.93 17.17 23.24
N ARG A 338 -5.41 16.21 24.04
CA ARG A 338 -6.33 15.17 23.56
C ARG A 338 -7.60 15.76 22.96
N PHE A 339 -8.17 16.79 23.58
CA PHE A 339 -9.33 17.50 23.04
C PHE A 339 -9.00 18.24 21.73
N ASP A 340 -7.82 18.85 21.67
CA ASP A 340 -7.34 19.58 20.50
C ASP A 340 -6.98 18.67 19.30
N THR A 341 -6.78 17.35 19.50
CA THR A 341 -6.32 16.41 18.45
C THR A 341 -7.23 15.18 18.27
N ILE A 342 -8.51 15.29 18.60
CA ILE A 342 -9.43 14.13 18.53
C ILE A 342 -9.50 13.60 17.10
N LEU A 343 -9.69 14.49 16.11
CA LEU A 343 -9.83 14.04 14.71
C LEU A 343 -8.50 13.58 14.15
N THR A 344 -7.40 14.25 14.49
CA THR A 344 -6.06 13.82 14.07
C THR A 344 -5.78 12.36 14.45
N GLY A 345 -6.14 11.96 15.68
CA GLY A 345 -5.95 10.57 16.12
C GLY A 345 -6.85 9.54 15.40
N LEU A 346 -7.97 9.98 14.81
CA LEU A 346 -8.89 9.13 14.05
C LEU A 346 -8.55 9.06 12.56
N THR A 347 -7.96 10.12 12.01
CA THR A 347 -7.72 10.26 10.56
C THR A 347 -6.28 9.99 10.15
N THR A 348 -5.33 9.97 11.09
CA THR A 348 -3.92 9.64 10.79
C THR A 348 -3.76 8.12 10.65
N PRO A 349 -3.41 7.59 9.47
CA PRO A 349 -3.18 6.17 9.29
C PRO A 349 -1.89 5.70 9.97
N ALA A 350 -1.80 4.40 10.26
CA ALA A 350 -0.60 3.75 10.78
C ALA A 350 0.49 3.63 9.69
N MET A 351 1.08 4.76 9.29
CA MET A 351 2.03 4.80 8.18
C MET A 351 3.32 4.02 8.46
N GLY A 352 3.65 3.70 9.71
CA GLY A 352 4.72 2.75 10.04
C GLY A 352 4.46 1.35 9.46
N ALA A 353 3.22 0.85 9.54
CA ALA A 353 2.83 -0.43 8.94
C ALA A 353 2.77 -0.36 7.41
N VAL A 354 2.31 0.76 6.85
CA VAL A 354 2.29 1.01 5.40
C VAL A 354 3.72 1.05 4.84
N GLY A 355 4.64 1.73 5.52
CA GLY A 355 6.06 1.74 5.18
C GLY A 355 6.67 0.34 5.14
N LYS A 356 6.39 -0.49 6.16
CA LYS A 356 6.80 -1.91 6.16
C LYS A 356 6.27 -2.67 4.95
N ALA A 357 5.01 -2.47 4.57
CA ALA A 357 4.43 -3.13 3.40
C ALA A 357 5.15 -2.74 2.09
N PHE A 358 5.51 -1.47 1.91
CA PHE A 358 6.29 -1.04 0.73
C PHE A 358 7.72 -1.56 0.74
N ILE A 359 8.39 -1.58 1.89
CA ILE A 359 9.75 -2.13 2.02
C ILE A 359 9.74 -3.62 1.72
N ARG A 360 8.75 -4.36 2.24
CA ARG A 360 8.55 -5.78 1.93
C ARG A 360 8.34 -5.97 0.43
N SER A 361 7.41 -5.24 -0.17
CA SER A 361 7.14 -5.29 -1.62
C SER A 361 8.41 -5.07 -2.44
N GLU A 362 9.26 -4.11 -2.07
CA GLU A 362 10.53 -3.86 -2.73
C GLU A 362 11.51 -5.03 -2.55
N MET A 363 11.61 -5.61 -1.34
CA MET A 363 12.44 -6.79 -1.11
C MET A 363 11.98 -8.00 -1.94
N GLU A 364 10.67 -8.23 -2.06
CA GLU A 364 10.09 -9.27 -2.93
C GLU A 364 10.47 -9.04 -4.40
N THR A 365 10.39 -7.79 -4.88
CA THR A 365 10.85 -7.45 -6.24
C THR A 365 12.36 -7.67 -6.40
N ARG A 366 13.19 -7.29 -5.43
CA ARG A 366 14.65 -7.42 -5.52
C ARG A 366 15.12 -8.88 -5.52
N ILE A 367 14.50 -9.77 -4.73
CA ILE A 367 14.83 -11.20 -4.76
C ILE A 367 14.41 -11.83 -6.09
N ALA A 368 13.25 -11.44 -6.64
CA ALA A 368 12.80 -11.88 -7.96
C ALA A 368 13.74 -11.43 -9.08
N LYS A 369 14.21 -10.17 -9.06
CA LYS A 369 15.21 -9.67 -10.02
C LYS A 369 16.56 -10.39 -9.89
N THR A 370 16.95 -10.73 -8.67
CA THR A 370 18.16 -11.54 -8.41
C THR A 370 18.00 -12.93 -9.03
N ALA A 371 16.83 -13.57 -8.86
CA ALA A 371 16.54 -14.87 -9.47
C ALA A 371 16.51 -14.81 -11.01
N ILE A 372 15.96 -13.74 -11.60
CA ILE A 372 16.06 -13.50 -13.06
C ILE A 372 17.52 -13.39 -13.49
N GLY A 373 18.33 -12.60 -12.76
CA GLY A 373 19.77 -12.48 -13.03
C GLY A 373 20.50 -13.82 -12.98
N LEU A 374 20.20 -14.66 -11.97
CA LEU A 374 20.76 -16.01 -11.87
C LEU A 374 20.40 -16.87 -13.09
N ARG A 375 19.15 -16.84 -13.54
CA ARG A 375 18.70 -17.58 -14.73
C ARG A 375 19.39 -17.11 -16.01
N LEU A 376 19.45 -15.80 -16.23
CA LEU A 376 20.17 -15.22 -17.37
C LEU A 376 21.66 -15.60 -17.36
N TYR A 377 22.29 -15.61 -16.18
CA TYR A 377 23.68 -16.04 -16.04
C TYR A 377 23.85 -17.51 -16.40
N GLU A 378 22.97 -18.38 -15.89
CA GLU A 378 23.00 -19.81 -16.16
C GLU A 378 22.79 -20.12 -17.63
N HIS A 379 21.82 -19.50 -18.30
CA HIS A 379 21.60 -19.67 -19.75
C HIS A 379 22.82 -19.23 -20.58
N GLN A 380 23.52 -18.17 -20.18
CA GLN A 380 24.69 -17.66 -20.90
C GLN A 380 25.96 -18.50 -20.68
N HIS A 381 26.13 -19.09 -19.49
CA HIS A 381 27.37 -19.75 -19.09
C HIS A 381 27.26 -21.28 -18.97
N ASN A 382 26.04 -21.83 -19.04
CA ASN A 382 25.70 -23.21 -18.68
C ASN A 382 26.18 -23.60 -17.28
N ALA A 383 26.21 -22.63 -16.36
CA ALA A 383 26.64 -22.80 -14.98
C ALA A 383 26.11 -21.66 -14.11
N TRP A 384 25.81 -21.94 -12.84
CA TRP A 384 25.52 -20.92 -11.85
C TRP A 384 26.76 -20.10 -11.48
N PRO A 385 26.60 -18.82 -11.08
CA PRO A 385 27.73 -18.02 -10.61
C PRO A 385 28.27 -18.55 -9.27
N GLN A 386 29.53 -18.23 -8.93
CA GLN A 386 30.07 -18.60 -7.62
C GLN A 386 29.58 -17.67 -6.50
N ALA A 387 29.23 -16.43 -6.85
CA ALA A 387 28.70 -15.42 -5.95
C ALA A 387 27.75 -14.46 -6.69
N LEU A 388 26.84 -13.81 -5.97
CA LEU A 388 25.88 -12.86 -6.57
C LEU A 388 26.54 -11.65 -7.24
N ASP A 389 27.75 -11.27 -6.83
CA ASP A 389 28.51 -10.16 -7.45
C ASP A 389 28.85 -10.44 -8.93
N GLU A 390 28.93 -11.72 -9.34
CA GLU A 390 29.16 -12.10 -10.74
C GLU A 390 27.97 -11.75 -11.64
N LEU A 391 26.78 -11.48 -11.10
CA LEU A 391 25.64 -10.99 -11.89
C LEU A 391 25.93 -9.63 -12.55
N SER A 392 26.92 -8.88 -12.04
CA SER A 392 27.40 -7.64 -12.66
C SER A 392 28.10 -7.83 -14.02
N THR A 393 28.45 -9.06 -14.40
CA THR A 393 29.03 -9.36 -15.72
C THR A 393 27.99 -9.51 -16.82
N LEU A 394 26.70 -9.59 -16.47
CA LEU A 394 25.62 -9.63 -17.43
C LEU A 394 25.50 -8.28 -18.16
N ASP A 395 25.23 -8.30 -19.46
CA ASP A 395 24.91 -7.09 -20.23
C ASP A 395 23.44 -6.68 -20.04
N VAL A 396 22.99 -6.60 -18.78
CA VAL A 396 21.66 -6.14 -18.40
C VAL A 396 21.73 -5.35 -17.09
N ASP A 397 21.01 -4.24 -17.02
CA ASP A 397 20.84 -3.50 -15.77
C ASP A 397 19.84 -4.24 -14.87
N LEU A 398 20.32 -4.85 -13.78
CA LEU A 398 19.46 -5.48 -12.77
C LEU A 398 18.98 -4.48 -11.70
N GLY A 399 19.35 -3.21 -11.78
CA GLY A 399 19.10 -2.20 -10.76
C GLY A 399 19.67 -2.56 -9.39
N SER A 400 19.12 -1.96 -8.32
CA SER A 400 19.51 -2.31 -6.95
C SER A 400 18.96 -3.68 -6.55
N LEU A 401 19.83 -4.58 -6.09
CA LEU A 401 19.48 -5.92 -5.58
C LEU A 401 19.60 -6.03 -4.05
N GLN A 402 20.16 -5.01 -3.39
CA GLN A 402 20.46 -5.03 -1.96
C GLN A 402 19.18 -5.10 -1.12
N PRO A 403 18.95 -6.12 -0.27
CA PRO A 403 17.80 -6.13 0.64
C PRO A 403 18.02 -5.24 1.88
N LEU A 404 16.99 -5.16 2.71
CA LEU A 404 17.06 -4.60 4.07
C LEU A 404 18.08 -5.39 4.92
N GLY A 405 18.79 -4.70 5.82
CA GLY A 405 19.68 -5.33 6.81
C GLY A 405 21.16 -5.36 6.42
N GLY A 406 21.56 -4.63 5.38
CA GLY A 406 22.98 -4.40 5.01
C GLY A 406 23.78 -5.60 4.48
N LYS A 407 23.20 -6.81 4.46
CA LYS A 407 23.77 -8.01 3.80
C LYS A 407 23.05 -8.28 2.49
N PRO A 408 23.71 -8.83 1.45
CA PRO A 408 23.02 -9.27 0.23
C PRO A 408 22.07 -10.46 0.55
N PHE A 409 21.21 -10.82 -0.41
CA PHE A 409 20.48 -12.09 -0.33
C PHE A 409 21.44 -13.26 -0.19
N GLY A 410 21.00 -14.31 0.50
CA GLY A 410 21.76 -15.52 0.68
C GLY A 410 21.73 -16.34 -0.60
N PHE A 411 22.87 -16.89 -0.99
CA PHE A 411 22.98 -17.66 -2.22
C PHE A 411 24.00 -18.79 -2.07
N ARG A 412 23.65 -19.99 -2.54
CA ARG A 412 24.61 -21.09 -2.73
C ARG A 412 24.14 -22.04 -3.82
N VAL A 413 25.09 -22.72 -4.45
CA VAL A 413 24.81 -23.88 -5.31
C VAL A 413 24.83 -25.15 -4.46
N ALA A 414 23.79 -25.97 -4.57
CA ALA A 414 23.59 -27.19 -3.81
C ALA A 414 22.98 -28.27 -4.71
N ASP A 415 23.62 -29.44 -4.81
CA ASP A 415 23.12 -30.57 -5.61
C ASP A 415 22.84 -30.23 -7.09
N GLY A 416 23.54 -29.24 -7.64
CA GLY A 416 23.35 -28.72 -9.01
C GLY A 416 22.38 -27.54 -9.08
N ASP A 417 21.51 -27.37 -8.08
CA ASP A 417 20.52 -26.29 -8.05
C ASP A 417 21.10 -25.01 -7.41
N ALA A 418 20.63 -23.85 -7.85
CA ALA A 418 20.87 -22.59 -7.16
C ALA A 418 19.81 -22.36 -6.07
N LEU A 419 20.26 -22.26 -4.82
CA LEU A 419 19.44 -21.82 -3.69
C LEU A 419 19.65 -20.32 -3.48
N LEU A 420 18.56 -19.57 -3.50
CA LEU A 420 18.52 -18.14 -3.20
C LEU A 420 17.53 -17.91 -2.06
N TRP A 421 17.93 -17.17 -1.03
CA TRP A 421 17.06 -16.90 0.12
C TRP A 421 17.14 -15.48 0.67
N GLY A 422 16.04 -15.05 1.27
CA GLY A 422 15.92 -13.82 2.03
C GLY A 422 15.33 -14.09 3.42
N PHE A 423 14.52 -13.16 3.91
CA PHE A 423 13.80 -13.30 5.17
C PHE A 423 12.48 -12.55 5.11
N ASP A 424 11.49 -13.04 5.85
CA ASP A 424 10.23 -12.33 6.02
C ASP A 424 10.36 -11.24 7.09
N MET A 425 9.95 -10.02 6.75
CA MET A 425 9.95 -8.87 7.66
C MET A 425 8.93 -8.99 8.81
N HIS A 426 8.01 -9.96 8.75
CA HIS A 426 7.13 -10.28 9.88
C HIS A 426 7.78 -11.23 10.90
N SER A 427 8.91 -11.85 10.55
CA SER A 427 9.70 -12.64 11.49
C SER A 427 10.58 -11.74 12.38
N ASP A 428 11.22 -12.33 13.39
CA ASP A 428 12.21 -11.63 14.23
C ASP A 428 13.51 -11.27 13.47
N ALA A 429 13.67 -11.73 12.23
CA ALA A 429 14.85 -11.44 11.42
C ALA A 429 14.84 -10.00 10.92
N THR A 430 15.96 -9.29 11.13
CA THR A 430 16.19 -7.93 10.63
C THR A 430 17.25 -7.85 9.54
N GLN A 431 17.80 -9.00 9.16
CA GLN A 431 18.83 -9.17 8.14
C GLN A 431 18.76 -10.58 7.55
N VAL A 432 19.35 -10.75 6.38
CA VAL A 432 19.44 -12.06 5.72
C VAL A 432 20.22 -13.05 6.61
N PRO A 433 19.67 -14.25 6.88
CA PRO A 433 20.34 -15.28 7.66
C PRO A 433 21.49 -15.92 6.87
N ASP A 434 22.52 -16.40 7.58
CA ASP A 434 23.71 -17.01 6.95
C ASP A 434 23.40 -18.38 6.31
N GLU A 435 22.32 -19.04 6.72
CA GLU A 435 21.84 -20.30 6.17
C GLU A 435 20.39 -20.17 5.66
N PRO A 436 19.96 -21.00 4.70
CA PRO A 436 18.58 -21.02 4.21
C PRO A 436 17.56 -21.30 5.32
N ILE A 437 16.35 -20.78 5.14
CA ILE A 437 15.24 -20.99 6.08
C ILE A 437 14.87 -22.49 6.11
N ASP A 438 14.84 -23.08 7.30
CA ASP A 438 14.34 -24.45 7.52
C ASP A 438 12.81 -24.43 7.59
N LEU A 439 12.15 -24.59 6.44
CA LEU A 439 10.69 -24.58 6.32
C LEU A 439 10.01 -25.75 7.08
N GLU A 440 10.71 -26.85 7.32
CA GLU A 440 10.17 -28.02 8.03
C GLU A 440 10.07 -27.77 9.53
N ALA A 441 10.96 -26.94 10.07
CA ALA A 441 10.97 -26.55 11.48
C ALA A 441 9.89 -25.50 11.83
N LEU A 442 9.27 -24.85 10.84
CA LEU A 442 8.25 -23.83 11.03
C LEU A 442 6.85 -24.42 11.18
N ASP A 443 6.01 -23.73 11.95
CA ASP A 443 4.56 -23.97 11.93
C ASP A 443 3.95 -23.59 10.58
N GLU A 444 2.71 -24.01 10.33
CA GLU A 444 2.04 -23.82 9.03
C GLU A 444 1.93 -22.34 8.61
N SER A 445 1.57 -21.46 9.56
CA SER A 445 1.41 -20.03 9.28
C SER A 445 2.75 -19.37 8.97
N GLN A 446 3.79 -19.69 9.74
CA GLN A 446 5.15 -19.19 9.51
C GLN A 446 5.73 -19.74 8.22
N ARG A 447 5.42 -20.99 7.87
CA ARG A 447 5.87 -21.63 6.64
C ARG A 447 5.30 -20.95 5.41
N GLU A 448 4.00 -20.71 5.34
CA GLU A 448 3.36 -20.00 4.21
C GLU A 448 3.97 -18.62 3.96
N ALA A 449 4.28 -17.90 5.04
CA ALA A 449 4.90 -16.59 4.99
C ALA A 449 6.37 -16.65 4.55
N SER A 450 7.10 -17.67 4.99
CA SER A 450 8.55 -17.83 4.76
C SER A 450 8.90 -18.55 3.46
N GLU A 451 8.00 -19.37 2.92
CA GLU A 451 8.23 -20.18 1.71
C GLU A 451 8.59 -19.32 0.49
N TYR A 452 7.97 -18.14 0.37
CA TYR A 452 8.32 -17.21 -0.70
C TYR A 452 9.79 -16.77 -0.66
N TRP A 453 10.41 -16.74 0.52
CA TRP A 453 11.79 -16.28 0.70
C TRP A 453 12.84 -17.35 0.45
N LEU A 454 12.45 -18.55 -0.02
CA LEU A 454 13.37 -19.62 -0.41
C LEU A 454 13.08 -20.04 -1.86
N TRP A 455 14.04 -19.80 -2.75
CA TRP A 455 13.95 -20.08 -4.18
C TRP A 455 14.95 -21.18 -4.52
N ARG A 456 14.50 -22.21 -5.23
CA ARG A 456 15.32 -23.32 -5.73
C ARG A 456 15.27 -23.37 -7.26
N LEU A 457 16.26 -22.76 -7.89
CA LEU A 457 16.39 -22.74 -9.34
C LEU A 457 17.10 -24.00 -9.79
N LYS A 458 16.37 -24.91 -10.45
CA LYS A 458 16.94 -26.13 -11.02
C LYS A 458 17.86 -25.81 -12.18
N GLN A 459 19.03 -26.44 -12.24
CA GLN A 459 19.90 -26.32 -13.41
C GLN A 459 19.18 -26.83 -14.66
N ALA A 460 19.36 -26.16 -15.80
CA ALA A 460 18.82 -26.65 -17.06
C ALA A 460 19.47 -27.99 -17.44
N ASP A 461 18.69 -28.94 -17.94
CA ASP A 461 19.14 -30.27 -18.38
C ASP A 461 19.98 -30.23 -19.67
#